data_AF-A0A3M9N131-F1
#
_entry.id   AF-A0A3M9N131-F1
#
_cell.length_a   1.000
_cell.length_b   1.000
_cell.length_c   1.000
_cell.angle_alpha   90.00
_cell.angle_beta   90.00
_cell.angle_gamma   90.00
#
_symmetry.space_group_name_H-M   'P 1'
#
loop_
_entity.id
_entity.type
_entity.pdbx_description
1 polymer ?
#
loop_
_entity_poly.entity_id
_entity_poly.type
_entity_poly.pdbx_seq_one_letter_code
_entity_poly.pdbx_strand_id
1 'polypeptide(L)'
;MKCELSLIFEETDGTLRWIFNILIYAHQISEPQVRKMLQPTLKEFLHKRSYQEVIRLAETDIEEGDFVRDYLKQNLLKFNAEQVRVKGEKIKSICFTIEQAGHMQAAADPESVDPEVLALFEGHELKLKQINLCAIEALKTAGAKGVQIEKFSHE
;
A
#
# COMPACT_ATOMS: atom_id res chain seq x y z
N MET A 1 -24.71 4.31 -18.75
CA MET A 1 -24.17 5.04 -17.58
C MET A 1 -22.88 4.33 -17.16
N LYS A 2 -21.73 5.02 -17.06
CA LYS A 2 -20.51 4.41 -16.52
C LYS A 2 -20.60 4.47 -15.00
N CYS A 3 -20.66 3.31 -14.33
CA CYS A 3 -20.52 3.26 -12.87
C CYS A 3 -19.03 3.33 -12.52
N GLU A 4 -18.65 4.25 -11.63
CA GLU A 4 -17.28 4.39 -11.12
C GLU A 4 -17.26 3.92 -9.66
N LEU A 5 -16.41 2.94 -9.34
CA LEU A 5 -16.17 2.52 -7.95
C LEU A 5 -15.21 3.51 -7.28
N SER A 6 -15.58 3.94 -6.07
CA SER A 6 -14.71 4.71 -5.18
C SER A 6 -14.53 3.94 -3.88
N LEU A 7 -13.29 3.79 -3.41
CA LEU A 7 -12.95 3.27 -2.10
C LEU A 7 -12.60 4.41 -1.15
N ILE A 8 -12.97 4.28 0.11
CA ILE A 8 -12.59 5.18 1.19
C ILE A 8 -11.77 4.35 2.17
N PHE A 9 -10.52 4.74 2.37
CA PHE A 9 -9.64 4.14 3.37
C PHE A 9 -9.59 5.05 4.59
N GLU A 10 -9.73 4.46 5.77
CA GLU A 10 -9.68 5.19 7.04
C GLU A 10 -8.35 4.89 7.74
N GLU A 11 -7.71 5.87 8.37
CA GLU A 11 -6.47 5.62 9.10
C GLU A 11 -6.63 4.55 10.20
N THR A 12 -7.83 4.44 10.76
CA THR A 12 -8.20 3.48 11.82
C THR A 12 -8.27 2.02 11.37
N ASP A 13 -8.41 1.74 10.08
CA ASP A 13 -8.54 0.36 9.57
C ASP A 13 -7.19 -0.36 9.38
N GLY A 14 -6.07 0.38 9.51
CA GLY A 14 -4.71 -0.11 9.34
C GLY A 14 -4.32 -0.52 7.92
N THR A 15 -5.26 -0.57 6.97
CA THR A 15 -5.03 -0.89 5.55
C THR A 15 -4.26 0.22 4.87
N LEU A 16 -4.68 1.48 5.08
CA LEU A 16 -3.97 2.63 4.52
C LEU A 16 -2.53 2.67 5.04
N ARG A 17 -2.35 2.47 6.35
CA ARG A 17 -1.04 2.39 7.00
C ARG A 17 -0.17 1.32 6.37
N TRP A 18 -0.70 0.11 6.24
CA TRP A 18 0.02 -1.04 5.67
C TRP A 18 0.46 -0.79 4.22
N ILE A 19 -0.44 -0.31 3.35
CA ILE A 19 -0.12 0.00 1.95
C ILE A 19 1.01 1.02 1.88
N PHE A 20 0.93 2.09 2.68
CA PHE A 20 1.95 3.12 2.65
C PHE A 20 3.29 2.65 3.21
N ASN A 21 3.30 1.80 4.24
CA ASN A 21 4.54 1.22 4.72
C ASN A 21 5.25 0.42 3.60
N ILE A 22 4.51 -0.30 2.76
CA ILE A 22 5.07 -0.99 1.58
C ILE A 22 5.57 -0.01 0.53
N LEU A 23 4.81 1.05 0.22
CA LEU A 23 5.24 2.06 -0.75
C LEU A 23 6.50 2.80 -0.28
N ILE A 24 6.59 3.08 1.01
CA ILE A 24 7.75 3.75 1.61
C ILE A 24 8.95 2.80 1.65
N TYR A 25 8.75 1.53 2.00
CA TYR A 25 9.78 0.50 1.91
C TYR A 25 10.30 0.35 0.48
N ALA A 26 9.41 0.19 -0.49
CA ALA A 26 9.78 0.14 -1.91
C ALA A 26 10.55 1.40 -2.33
N HIS A 27 10.14 2.59 -1.88
CA HIS A 27 10.88 3.82 -2.13
C HIS A 27 12.29 3.79 -1.51
N GLN A 28 12.48 3.22 -0.32
CA GLN A 28 13.79 3.13 0.33
C GLN A 28 14.75 2.24 -0.46
N ILE A 29 14.31 1.03 -0.84
CA ILE A 29 15.19 0.01 -1.40
C ILE A 29 15.38 0.10 -2.93
N SER A 30 14.50 0.84 -3.63
CA SER A 30 14.53 0.85 -5.10
C SER A 30 15.56 1.81 -5.67
N GLU A 31 15.91 1.61 -6.93
CA GLU A 31 16.77 2.52 -7.70
C GLU A 31 16.13 3.92 -7.89
N PRO A 32 16.95 4.98 -8.13
CA PRO A 32 16.47 6.36 -8.19
C PRO A 32 15.29 6.63 -9.13
N GLN A 33 15.18 5.91 -10.25
CA GLN A 33 14.06 6.04 -11.18
C GLN A 33 12.73 5.60 -10.54
N VAL A 34 12.72 4.43 -9.88
CA VAL A 34 11.54 3.90 -9.20
C VAL A 34 11.18 4.78 -8.01
N ARG A 35 12.17 5.27 -7.25
CA ARG A 35 11.93 6.24 -6.16
C ARG A 35 11.16 7.45 -6.67
N LYS A 36 11.62 8.06 -7.76
CA LYS A 36 10.95 9.21 -8.39
C LYS A 36 9.53 8.91 -8.85
N MET A 37 9.25 7.68 -9.30
CA MET A 37 7.89 7.27 -9.68
C MET A 37 6.93 7.13 -8.49
N LEU A 38 7.44 6.78 -7.30
CA LEU A 38 6.64 6.63 -6.08
C LEU A 38 6.37 7.96 -5.37
N GLN A 39 7.26 8.95 -5.52
CA GLN A 39 7.17 10.25 -4.84
C GLN A 39 5.84 11.00 -5.03
N PRO A 40 5.21 11.07 -6.22
CA PRO A 40 3.93 11.76 -6.39
C PRO A 40 2.84 11.21 -5.47
N THR A 41 2.72 9.88 -5.37
CA THR A 41 1.75 9.22 -4.49
C THR A 41 2.06 9.51 -3.03
N LEU A 42 3.33 9.37 -2.62
CA LEU A 42 3.74 9.66 -1.25
C LEU A 42 3.46 11.12 -0.87
N LYS A 43 3.73 12.07 -1.77
CA LYS A 43 3.49 13.50 -1.57
C LYS A 43 2.00 13.85 -1.48
N GLU A 44 1.16 13.17 -2.25
CA GLU A 44 -0.29 13.38 -2.24
C GLU A 44 -0.89 13.04 -0.86
N PHE A 45 -0.48 11.92 -0.28
CA PHE A 45 -1.17 11.34 0.87
C PHE A 45 -0.47 11.58 2.21
N LEU A 46 0.85 11.74 2.24
CA LEU A 46 1.58 11.97 3.50
C LEU A 46 1.57 13.44 3.91
N HIS A 47 1.50 13.68 5.23
CA HIS A 47 1.74 14.99 5.80
C HIS A 47 3.08 15.55 5.34
N LYS A 48 3.15 16.86 5.04
CA LYS A 48 4.34 17.50 4.47
C LYS A 48 5.63 17.13 5.19
N ARG A 49 5.62 17.11 6.54
CA ARG A 49 6.78 16.70 7.35
C ARG A 49 7.12 15.22 7.18
N SER A 50 6.13 14.35 7.18
CA SER A 50 6.31 12.91 6.96
C SER A 50 6.88 12.63 5.57
N TYR A 51 6.40 13.33 4.54
CA TYR A 51 6.94 13.21 3.18
C TYR A 51 8.42 13.62 3.13
N GLN A 52 8.76 14.79 3.71
CA GLN A 52 10.15 15.25 3.75
C GLN A 52 11.07 14.26 4.48
N GLU A 53 10.58 13.66 5.57
CA GLU A 53 11.32 12.66 6.31
C GLU A 53 11.56 11.39 5.48
N VAL A 54 10.57 10.91 4.73
CA VAL A 54 10.75 9.77 3.81
C VAL A 54 11.81 10.07 2.75
N ILE A 55 11.84 11.28 2.19
CA ILE A 55 12.88 11.66 1.21
C ILE A 55 14.26 11.68 1.88
N ARG A 56 14.37 12.25 3.08
CA ARG A 56 15.63 12.32 3.83
C ARG A 56 16.18 10.93 4.15
N LEU A 57 15.32 10.00 4.59
CA LEU A 57 15.72 8.63 4.95
C LEU A 57 16.23 7.84 3.74
N ALA A 58 15.70 8.09 2.54
CA ALA A 58 16.17 7.45 1.32
C ALA A 58 17.60 7.89 0.89
N GLU A 59 18.12 8.98 1.47
CA GLU A 59 19.49 9.44 1.26
C GLU A 59 20.46 8.90 2.32
N THR A 60 19.97 8.10 3.28
CA THR A 60 20.78 7.50 4.33
C THR A 60 21.16 6.06 4.01
N ASP A 61 22.34 5.64 4.44
CA ASP A 61 22.82 4.25 4.35
C ASP A 61 22.28 3.38 5.51
N ILE A 62 21.02 3.59 5.90
CA ILE A 62 20.38 2.79 6.94
C ILE A 62 20.13 1.37 6.43
N GLU A 63 20.43 0.37 7.26
CA GLU A 63 20.13 -1.02 6.95
C GLU A 63 18.60 -1.26 6.89
N GLU A 64 18.15 -2.17 6.01
CA GLU A 64 16.73 -2.37 5.75
C GLU A 64 15.93 -2.79 6.99
N GLY A 65 16.48 -3.72 7.79
CA GLY A 65 15.85 -4.17 9.04
C GLY A 65 15.67 -3.03 10.04
N ASP A 66 16.70 -2.21 10.21
CA ASP A 66 16.68 -1.02 11.07
C ASP A 66 15.66 0.02 10.57
N PHE A 67 15.60 0.23 9.26
CA PHE A 67 14.60 1.12 8.66
C PHE A 67 13.17 0.67 8.97
N VAL A 68 12.87 -0.62 8.81
CA VAL A 68 11.53 -1.15 9.08
C VAL A 68 11.18 -1.01 10.57
N ARG A 69 12.09 -1.44 11.45
CA ARG A 69 11.87 -1.48 12.90
C ARG A 69 11.78 -0.08 13.53
N ASP A 70 12.68 0.81 13.14
CA ASP A 70 12.87 2.08 13.84
C ASP A 70 12.07 3.23 13.19
N TYR A 71 11.62 3.08 11.94
CA TYR A 71 10.87 4.12 11.23
C TYR A 71 9.46 3.67 10.79
N LEU A 72 9.33 2.54 10.10
CA LEU A 72 8.03 2.11 9.57
C LEU A 72 7.07 1.63 10.66
N LYS A 73 7.55 0.82 11.62
CA LYS A 73 6.70 0.28 12.70
C LYS A 73 6.31 1.30 13.76
N GLN A 74 7.05 2.40 13.89
CA GLN A 74 6.83 3.41 14.94
C GLN A 74 5.65 4.36 14.67
N ASN A 75 4.91 4.20 13.56
CA ASN A 75 3.77 5.05 13.19
C ASN A 75 4.08 6.57 13.18
N LEU A 76 5.34 6.92 12.89
CA LEU A 76 5.83 8.30 12.88
C LEU A 76 5.32 9.09 11.67
N LEU A 77 5.02 8.39 10.58
CA LEU A 77 4.59 9.00 9.32
C LEU A 77 3.08 9.29 9.39
N LYS A 78 2.70 10.56 9.45
CA LYS A 78 1.28 10.97 9.45
C LYS A 78 0.75 11.20 8.04
N PHE A 79 -0.53 10.94 7.83
CA PHE A 79 -1.27 11.26 6.60
C PHE A 79 -1.74 12.73 6.60
N ASN A 80 -2.00 13.28 5.42
CA ASN A 80 -2.60 14.62 5.26
C ASN A 80 -4.08 14.67 5.70
N ALA A 81 -4.76 13.53 5.62
CA ALA A 81 -6.18 13.39 5.93
C ALA A 81 -6.41 12.05 6.63
N GLU A 82 -7.38 12.01 7.56
CA GLU A 82 -7.79 10.80 8.28
C GLU A 82 -8.51 9.80 7.37
N GLN A 83 -9.05 10.29 6.25
CA GLN A 83 -9.72 9.49 5.23
C GLN A 83 -9.14 9.79 3.85
N VAL A 84 -8.90 8.73 3.08
CA VAL A 84 -8.37 8.81 1.72
C VAL A 84 -9.36 8.20 0.75
N ARG A 85 -9.88 9.03 -0.17
CA ARG A 85 -10.77 8.57 -1.25
C ARG A 85 -9.96 8.22 -2.49
N VAL A 86 -10.12 6.99 -2.97
CA VAL A 86 -9.43 6.46 -4.14
C VAL A 86 -10.44 6.02 -5.20
N LYS A 87 -10.16 6.28 -6.47
CA LYS A 87 -11.06 6.02 -7.59
C LYS A 87 -10.39 5.19 -8.69
N GLY A 88 -11.18 4.37 -9.38
CA GLY A 88 -10.85 3.76 -10.66
C GLY A 88 -9.43 3.20 -10.74
N GLU A 89 -8.60 3.79 -11.62
CA GLU A 89 -7.22 3.35 -11.90
C GLU A 89 -6.32 3.29 -10.65
N LYS A 90 -6.48 4.20 -9.69
CA LYS A 90 -5.68 4.14 -8.45
C LYS A 90 -6.04 2.93 -7.59
N ILE A 91 -7.29 2.43 -7.66
CA ILE A 91 -7.68 1.18 -6.97
C ILE A 91 -6.94 0.00 -7.61
N LYS A 92 -6.84 -0.05 -8.95
CA LYS A 92 -6.07 -1.09 -9.65
C LYS A 92 -4.60 -1.06 -9.25
N SER A 93 -3.99 0.13 -9.17
CA SER A 93 -2.60 0.28 -8.73
C SER A 93 -2.40 -0.20 -7.30
N ILE A 94 -3.33 0.10 -6.38
CA ILE A 94 -3.28 -0.42 -5.00
C ILE A 94 -3.35 -1.96 -5.00
N CYS A 95 -4.32 -2.55 -5.70
CA CYS A 95 -4.44 -4.01 -5.78
C CYS A 95 -3.16 -4.65 -6.35
N PHE A 96 -2.59 -4.06 -7.41
CA PHE A 96 -1.32 -4.49 -7.98
C PHE A 96 -0.18 -4.43 -6.95
N THR A 97 -0.03 -3.31 -6.22
CA THR A 97 0.98 -3.21 -5.16
C THR A 97 0.83 -4.28 -4.09
N ILE A 98 -0.39 -4.58 -3.66
CA ILE A 98 -0.65 -5.63 -2.66
C ILE A 98 -0.29 -7.02 -3.22
N GLU A 99 -0.58 -7.29 -4.49
CA GLU A 99 -0.21 -8.54 -5.16
C GLU A 99 1.32 -8.69 -5.28
N GLN A 100 2.03 -7.62 -5.66
CA GLN A 100 3.49 -7.61 -5.73
C GLN A 100 4.12 -7.83 -4.35
N ALA A 101 3.54 -7.29 -3.28
CA ALA A 101 3.98 -7.56 -1.91
C ALA A 101 3.91 -9.06 -1.57
N GLY A 102 2.85 -9.75 -2.00
CA GLY A 102 2.72 -11.20 -1.86
C GLY A 102 3.78 -11.98 -2.65
N HIS A 103 4.07 -11.56 -3.88
CA HIS A 103 5.14 -12.16 -4.67
C HIS A 103 6.53 -11.96 -4.04
N MET A 104 6.80 -10.78 -3.50
CA MET A 104 8.04 -10.51 -2.78
C MET A 104 8.17 -11.40 -1.54
N GLN A 105 7.09 -11.53 -0.76
CA GLN A 105 7.07 -12.42 0.41
C GLN A 105 7.35 -13.88 0.04
N ALA A 106 6.72 -14.38 -1.03
CA ALA A 106 6.88 -15.76 -1.48
C ALA A 106 8.27 -16.05 -2.09
N ALA A 107 8.91 -15.03 -2.68
CA ALA A 107 10.23 -15.15 -3.28
C ALA A 107 11.39 -14.95 -2.29
N ALA A 108 11.12 -14.37 -1.12
CA ALA A 108 12.14 -14.10 -0.12
C ALA A 108 12.63 -15.40 0.54
N ASP A 109 13.95 -15.54 0.64
CA ASP A 109 14.57 -16.59 1.46
C ASP A 109 14.54 -16.17 2.94
N PRO A 110 13.82 -16.90 3.83
CA PRO A 110 13.69 -16.53 5.23
C PRO A 110 15.02 -16.46 6.00
N GLU A 111 16.06 -17.14 5.53
CA GLU A 111 17.38 -17.12 6.17
C GLU A 111 18.24 -15.93 5.72
N SER A 112 17.86 -15.28 4.61
CA SER A 112 18.61 -14.20 3.97
C SER A 112 17.98 -12.81 4.17
N VAL A 113 16.76 -12.74 4.71
CA VAL A 113 16.00 -11.49 4.88
C VAL A 113 15.66 -11.31 6.35
N ASP A 114 15.80 -10.07 6.85
CA ASP A 114 15.43 -9.75 8.23
C ASP A 114 13.95 -10.09 8.49
N PRO A 115 13.61 -10.80 9.58
CA PRO A 115 12.22 -11.11 9.92
C PRO A 115 11.29 -9.89 9.97
N GLU A 116 11.81 -8.72 10.36
CA GLU A 116 11.05 -7.47 10.39
C GLU A 116 10.60 -7.04 8.99
N VAL A 117 11.45 -7.27 7.98
CA VAL A 117 11.15 -6.99 6.56
C VAL A 117 10.12 -7.99 6.02
N LEU A 118 10.24 -9.28 6.35
CA LEU A 118 9.25 -10.28 5.94
C LEU A 118 7.86 -9.99 6.53
N ALA A 119 7.83 -9.58 7.80
CA ALA A 119 6.61 -9.21 8.51
C ALA A 119 5.90 -7.98 7.90
N LEU A 120 6.60 -7.15 7.12
CA LEU A 120 5.98 -6.02 6.43
C LEU A 120 4.95 -6.49 5.39
N PHE A 121 5.20 -7.62 4.73
CA PHE A 121 4.36 -8.13 3.65
C PHE A 121 3.29 -9.11 4.12
N GLU A 122 3.32 -9.49 5.41
CA GLU A 122 2.27 -10.30 6.02
C GLU A 122 0.91 -9.61 5.96
N GLY A 123 -0.13 -10.40 5.70
CA GLY A 123 -1.51 -9.91 5.64
C GLY A 123 -1.96 -9.36 4.28
N HIS A 124 -1.12 -9.40 3.24
CA HIS A 124 -1.46 -8.94 1.90
C HIS A 124 -2.74 -9.61 1.33
N GLU A 125 -2.89 -10.94 1.49
CA GLU A 125 -4.09 -11.68 1.05
C GLU A 125 -5.37 -11.17 1.75
N LEU A 126 -5.27 -10.89 3.05
CA LEU A 126 -6.39 -10.35 3.82
C LEU A 126 -6.79 -8.97 3.29
N LYS A 127 -5.83 -8.12 2.96
CA LYS A 127 -6.10 -6.78 2.38
C LYS A 127 -6.76 -6.88 1.01
N LEU A 128 -6.30 -7.76 0.12
CA LEU A 128 -6.96 -8.02 -1.17
C LEU A 128 -8.41 -8.50 -0.98
N LYS A 129 -8.62 -9.44 -0.05
CA LYS A 129 -9.96 -9.96 0.25
C LYS A 129 -10.89 -8.86 0.78
N GLN A 130 -10.40 -7.99 1.67
CA GLN A 130 -11.18 -6.86 2.18
C GLN A 130 -11.61 -5.91 1.05
N ILE A 131 -10.69 -5.54 0.15
CA ILE A 131 -11.01 -4.70 -1.00
C ILE A 131 -12.05 -5.37 -1.90
N ASN A 132 -11.90 -6.68 -2.17
CA ASN A 132 -12.86 -7.43 -2.99
C ASN A 132 -14.27 -7.42 -2.36
N LEU A 133 -14.37 -7.72 -1.06
CA LEU A 133 -15.64 -7.71 -0.33
C LEU A 133 -16.31 -6.32 -0.38
N CYS A 134 -15.55 -5.25 -0.14
CA CYS A 134 -16.08 -3.88 -0.25
C CYS A 134 -16.61 -3.57 -1.65
N ALA A 135 -15.91 -3.98 -2.70
CA ALA A 135 -16.34 -3.79 -4.08
C ALA A 135 -17.62 -4.57 -4.40
N ILE A 136 -17.71 -5.84 -3.96
CA ILE A 136 -18.91 -6.68 -4.14
C ILE A 136 -20.13 -6.05 -3.44
N GLU A 137 -19.99 -5.63 -2.18
CA GLU A 137 -21.08 -5.03 -1.43
C GLU A 137 -21.53 -3.69 -2.03
N ALA A 138 -20.60 -2.87 -2.52
CA ALA A 138 -20.93 -1.63 -3.23
C ALA A 138 -21.74 -1.90 -4.52
N LEU A 139 -21.35 -2.91 -5.31
CA LEU A 139 -22.05 -3.28 -6.54
C LEU A 139 -23.45 -3.83 -6.26
N LYS A 140 -23.61 -4.69 -5.24
CA LYS A 140 -24.92 -5.17 -4.79
C LYS A 140 -25.82 -4.01 -4.36
N THR A 141 -25.28 -3.07 -3.58
CA THR A 141 -26.01 -1.88 -3.12
C THR A 141 -26.46 -1.00 -4.29
N ALA A 142 -25.66 -0.93 -5.36
CA ALA A 142 -26.02 -0.24 -6.60
C ALA A 142 -27.06 -1.01 -7.47
N GLY A 143 -27.53 -2.17 -7.03
CA GLY A 143 -28.59 -2.95 -7.69
C GLY A 143 -28.10 -4.09 -8.59
N ALA A 144 -26.80 -4.38 -8.62
CA ALA A 144 -26.28 -5.52 -9.39
C ALA A 144 -26.63 -6.86 -8.70
N LYS A 145 -27.05 -7.86 -9.48
CA LYS A 145 -27.40 -9.21 -9.00
C LYS A 145 -26.33 -10.23 -9.41
N GLY A 146 -26.02 -11.19 -8.53
CA GLY A 146 -25.07 -12.27 -8.82
C GLY A 146 -23.61 -11.81 -8.98
N VAL A 147 -23.23 -10.71 -8.33
CA VAL A 147 -21.87 -10.16 -8.44
C VAL A 147 -20.84 -11.09 -7.80
N GLN A 148 -19.90 -11.58 -8.61
CA GLN A 148 -18.66 -12.20 -8.18
C GLN A 148 -17.51 -11.54 -8.95
N ILE A 149 -16.48 -11.09 -8.22
CA ILE A 149 -15.25 -10.57 -8.82
C ILE A 149 -14.23 -11.70 -8.78
N GLU A 150 -14.00 -12.34 -9.93
CA GLU A 150 -13.07 -13.47 -10.05
C GLU A 150 -11.61 -13.04 -9.91
N LYS A 151 -11.24 -11.91 -10.52
CA LYS A 151 -9.90 -11.31 -10.42
C LYS A 151 -9.98 -9.80 -10.64
N PHE A 152 -9.14 -9.04 -9.94
CA PHE A 152 -8.86 -7.65 -10.33
C PHE A 152 -7.92 -7.71 -11.55
N SER A 153 -8.42 -7.42 -12.75
CA SER A 153 -7.57 -7.30 -13.94
C SER A 153 -6.68 -6.06 -13.80
N HIS A 154 -5.37 -6.26 -14.01
CA HIS A 154 -4.37 -5.19 -14.11
C HIS A 154 -4.09 -4.77 -15.56
N GLU A 155 -4.80 -5.38 -16.53
CA GLU A 155 -4.79 -5.01 -17.95
C GLU A 155 -5.74 -3.84 -18.26
#